data_AF-A0A2V5SRH7-F1
#
_entry.id   AF-A0A2V5SRH7-F1
#
_cell.length_a   1.000
_cell.length_b   1.000
_cell.length_c   1.000
_cell.angle_alpha   90.00
_cell.angle_beta   90.00
_cell.angle_gamma   90.00
#
_symmetry.space_group_name_H-M   'P 1'
#
loop_
_entity.id
_entity.type
_entity.pdbx_description
1 polymer ?
#
loop_
_entity_poly.entity_id
_entity_poly.type
_entity_poly.pdbx_seq_one_letter_code
_entity_poly.pdbx_strand_id
1 'polypeptide(L)' 'HKATIRLLLSSLLGFDPRRYRDTLDQKPAALNIVDFRDTTRARLTLFNDTSHYDKAGKAIPEIPESRLSKWWNVRLM' A
#
# COMPACT_ATOMS: atom_id res chain seq x y z
N HIS A 1 -14.79 1.35 -2.15
CA HIS A 1 -15.21 0.66 -3.39
C HIS A 1 -13.97 0.25 -4.20
N LYS A 2 -13.92 -0.97 -4.76
CA LYS A 2 -12.74 -1.52 -5.45
C LYS A 2 -12.21 -0.63 -6.58
N ALA A 3 -13.08 -0.09 -7.43
CA ALA A 3 -12.68 0.76 -8.54
C ALA A 3 -12.02 2.07 -8.08
N THR A 4 -12.60 2.72 -7.07
CA THR A 4 -12.10 3.98 -6.50
C THR A 4 -10.70 3.82 -5.91
N ILE A 5 -10.47 2.75 -5.13
CA ILE A 5 -9.17 2.53 -4.49
C ILE A 5 -8.10 2.24 -5.55
N ARG A 6 -8.42 1.43 -6.58
CA ARG A 6 -7.50 1.16 -7.69
C ARG A 6 -7.10 2.45 -8.42
N LEU A 7 -8.05 3.33 -8.71
CA LEU A 7 -7.78 4.63 -9.34
C LEU A 7 -6.92 5.52 -8.44
N LEU A 8 -7.25 5.60 -7.15
CA LEU A 8 -6.49 6.38 -6.17
C LEU A 8 -5.04 5.88 -6.07
N LEU A 9 -4.83 4.58 -5.91
CA LEU A 9 -3.49 3.99 -5.84
C LEU A 9 -2.69 4.20 -7.13
N SER A 10 -3.33 4.08 -8.29
CA SER A 10 -2.66 4.35 -9.57
C SER A 10 -2.19 5.79 -9.67
N SER A 11 -3.04 6.74 -9.25
CA SER A 11 -2.71 8.17 -9.21
C SER A 11 -1.55 8.47 -8.25
N LEU A 12 -1.62 7.94 -7.02
CA LEU A 12 -0.60 8.17 -5.99
C LEU A 12 0.76 7.55 -6.31
N LEU A 13 0.78 6.42 -7.02
CA LEU A 13 1.99 5.65 -7.32
C LEU A 13 2.53 5.91 -8.73
N GLY A 14 1.86 6.74 -9.53
CA GLY A 14 2.36 7.23 -10.81
C GLY A 14 2.37 6.20 -11.95
N PHE A 15 1.49 5.20 -11.93
CA PHE A 15 1.35 4.25 -13.05
C PHE A 15 0.02 4.39 -13.78
N ASP A 16 0.01 3.93 -15.05
CA ASP A 16 -1.12 4.11 -15.96
C ASP A 16 -2.45 3.55 -15.38
N PRO A 17 -3.45 4.42 -15.13
CA PRO A 17 -4.77 4.01 -14.67
C PRO A 17 -5.53 3.13 -15.67
N ARG A 18 -5.08 2.97 -16.92
CA ARG A 18 -5.73 1.99 -17.82
C ARG A 18 -5.30 0.57 -17.52
N ARG A 19 -4.12 0.38 -16.92
CA ARG A 19 -3.53 -0.93 -16.61
C ARG A 19 -3.83 -1.40 -15.18
N TYR A 20 -4.47 -0.58 -14.33
CA TYR A 20 -4.71 -0.93 -12.92
C TYR A 20 -5.54 -2.19 -12.73
N ARG A 21 -6.41 -2.52 -13.70
CA ARG A 21 -7.30 -3.68 -13.58
C ARG A 21 -6.51 -4.98 -13.53
N ASP A 22 -5.38 -4.99 -14.23
CA ASP A 22 -4.50 -6.14 -14.38
C ASP A 22 -3.44 -6.20 -13.27
N THR A 23 -3.12 -5.07 -12.64
CA THR A 23 -2.04 -4.96 -11.64
C THR A 23 -2.51 -4.85 -10.19
N LEU A 24 -3.73 -4.37 -9.93
CA LEU A 24 -4.26 -4.15 -8.58
C LEU A 24 -5.51 -4.99 -8.31
N ASP A 25 -5.37 -6.30 -8.16
CA ASP A 25 -6.51 -7.11 -7.72
C ASP A 25 -6.81 -6.89 -6.23
N GLN A 26 -8.06 -6.51 -5.91
CA GLN A 26 -8.47 -6.19 -4.53
C GLN A 26 -9.54 -7.16 -4.07
N LYS A 27 -9.28 -7.78 -2.94
CA LYS A 27 -10.18 -8.68 -2.23
C LYS A 27 -11.25 -7.88 -1.46
N PRO A 28 -12.40 -8.51 -1.15
CA PRO A 28 -13.38 -7.92 -0.25
C PRO A 28 -12.77 -7.55 1.11
N ALA A 29 -13.20 -6.40 1.64
CA ALA A 29 -12.76 -5.84 2.93
C ALA A 29 -11.24 -5.72 3.13
N ALA A 30 -10.45 -5.71 2.07
CA ALA A 30 -9.01 -5.66 2.20
C ALA A 30 -8.48 -4.29 2.65
N LEU A 31 -7.50 -4.30 3.54
CA LEU A 31 -6.78 -3.13 4.02
C LEU A 31 -5.61 -2.80 3.08
N ASN A 32 -5.43 -1.51 2.81
CA ASN A 32 -4.26 -0.98 2.11
C ASN A 32 -3.72 0.19 2.93
N ILE A 33 -2.40 0.28 3.10
CA ILE A 33 -1.73 1.36 3.82
C ILE A 33 -0.80 2.08 2.85
N VAL A 34 -0.93 3.40 2.79
CA VAL A 34 -0.09 4.28 1.98
C VAL A 34 0.53 5.30 2.91
N ASP A 35 1.86 5.32 2.97
CA ASP A 35 2.62 6.31 3.70
C ASP A 35 2.94 7.49 2.78
N PHE A 36 2.95 8.70 3.35
CA PHE A 36 3.34 9.92 2.66
C PHE A 36 4.56 10.51 3.35
N ARG A 37 5.66 10.66 2.62
CA ARG A 37 6.84 11.39 3.12
C ARG A 37 6.60 12.89 3.05
N ASP A 38 5.92 13.31 1.99
CA ASP A 38 5.49 14.66 1.69
C ASP A 38 4.31 14.60 0.71
N THR A 39 3.83 15.76 0.25
CA THR A 39 2.67 15.88 -0.64
C THR A 39 2.85 15.21 -2.01
N THR A 40 4.08 14.90 -2.41
CA THR A 40 4.41 14.35 -3.74
C THR A 40 4.95 12.92 -3.69
N ARG A 41 5.28 12.41 -2.49
CA ARG A 41 5.97 11.12 -2.32
C ARG A 41 5.16 10.17 -1.47
N ALA A 42 4.32 9.39 -2.15
CA ALA A 42 3.55 8.29 -1.56
C ALA A 42 4.28 6.94 -1.71
N ARG A 43 4.05 6.03 -0.76
CA ARG A 43 4.55 4.64 -0.79
C ARG A 43 3.45 3.69 -0.33
N LEU A 44 3.12 2.70 -1.16
CA LEU A 44 2.25 1.60 -0.75
C LEU A 44 3.04 0.63 0.13
N THR A 45 2.71 0.59 1.41
CA THR A 45 3.42 -0.24 2.41
C THR A 45 2.68 -1.52 2.74
N LEU A 46 1.36 -1.50 2.64
CA LEU A 46 0.53 -2.70 2.75
C LEU A 46 -0.49 -2.69 1.62
N PHE A 47 -0.58 -3.80 0.90
CA PHE A 47 -1.54 -3.95 -0.19
C PHE A 47 -2.40 -5.18 0.04
N ASN A 48 -3.71 -4.99 -0.11
CA ASN A 48 -4.70 -6.05 -0.19
C ASN A 48 -4.68 -7.02 1.00
N ASP A 49 -4.41 -6.49 2.20
CA ASP A 49 -4.32 -7.30 3.41
C ASP A 49 -5.72 -7.72 3.90
N THR A 50 -5.85 -9.01 4.19
CA THR A 50 -7.08 -9.62 4.71
C THR A 50 -6.80 -10.37 6.01
N SER A 51 -5.66 -10.11 6.65
CA SER A 51 -5.21 -10.79 7.86
C SER A 51 -6.18 -10.68 9.04
N HIS A 52 -7.00 -9.63 9.09
CA HIS A 52 -8.03 -9.45 10.12
C HIS A 52 -9.10 -10.55 10.15
N TYR A 53 -9.22 -11.37 9.10
CA TYR A 53 -10.05 -12.58 9.11
C TYR A 53 -9.40 -13.76 9.84
N ASP A 54 -8.07 -13.76 10.00
CA ASP A 54 -7.36 -14.82 10.71
C ASP A 54 -7.63 -14.70 12.21
N LYS A 55 -8.45 -15.64 12.72
CA LYS A 55 -8.83 -15.72 14.12
C LYS A 55 -7.65 -15.92 15.07
N ALA A 56 -6.52 -16.44 14.56
CA ALA A 56 -5.32 -16.62 15.35
C ALA A 56 -4.45 -15.36 15.44
N GLY A 57 -4.77 -14.30 14.67
CA GLY A 57 -4.02 -13.04 14.64
C GLY A 57 -2.58 -13.15 14.13
N LYS A 58 -2.19 -14.31 13.59
CA LYS A 58 -0.80 -14.60 13.18
C LYS A 58 -0.42 -14.00 11.83
N ALA A 59 -1.41 -13.58 11.05
CA ALA A 59 -1.20 -13.01 9.73
C ALA A 59 -1.06 -11.47 9.74
N ILE A 60 -1.14 -10.80 10.89
CA ILE A 60 -1.06 -9.33 10.94
C ILE A 60 0.35 -8.89 10.50
N PRO A 61 0.47 -8.06 9.46
CA PRO A 61 1.75 -7.60 8.96
C PRO A 61 2.45 -6.68 9.97
N GLU A 62 3.77 -6.79 10.07
CA GLU A 62 4.60 -5.91 10.89
C GLU A 62 4.59 -4.46 10.38
N ILE A 63 4.94 -3.52 11.27
CA ILE A 63 5.03 -2.11 10.93
C ILE A 63 6.14 -1.91 9.88
N PRO A 64 5.88 -1.21 8.77
CA PRO A 64 6.88 -1.00 7.72
C PRO A 64 8.07 -0.17 8.21
N GLU A 65 9.27 -0.74 8.15
CA GLU A 65 10.51 -0.04 8.49
C GLU A 65 11.17 0.66 7.29
N SER A 66 12.38 1.19 7.50
CA SER A 66 13.24 1.71 6.42
C SER A 66 13.59 0.57 5.45
N ARG A 67 13.18 0.65 4.19
CA ARG A 67 13.49 -0.33 3.14
C ARG A 67 14.01 0.36 1.89
N LEU A 68 14.97 -0.29 1.21
CA LEU A 68 15.60 -0.14 -0.14
C LEU A 68 15.64 1.22 -0.87
N SER A 69 14.72 2.15 -0.62
CA SER A 69 14.69 3.50 -1.16
C SER A 69 15.46 4.46 -0.27
N LYS A 70 16.39 5.21 -0.87
CA LYS A 70 17.15 6.29 -0.20
C LYS A 70 16.25 7.36 0.42
N TRP A 71 15.03 7.54 -0.10
CA TRP A 71 14.07 8.52 0.42
C TRP A 71 13.48 8.12 1.77
N TRP A 72 13.43 6.81 2.06
CA TRP A 72 12.82 6.24 3.26
C TRP A 72 13.85 5.71 4.26
N ASN A 73 15.15 5.86 3.97
CA ASN A 73 16.19 5.67 4.97
C ASN A 73 16.18 6.86 5.94
N VAL A 74 15.78 6.62 7.18
CA VAL A 74 16.04 7.57 8.25
C VAL A 74 17.53 7.46 8.58
N ARG A 75 18.34 8.43 8.17
CA ARG A 75 19.64 8.63 8.81
C ARG A 75 19.36 9.36 10.12
N LEU A 76 19.12 8.61 11.17
CA LEU A 76 19.09 9.15 12.53
C LEU A 76 20.48 9.73 12.81
N MET A 77 20.53 11.02 13.16
CA MET A 77 21.63 11.63 13.90
C MET A 77 21.42 11.36 15.38
#